data_AF-A0A2C9CBV0-F1
#
_entry.id   AF-A0A2C9CBV0-F1
#
_cell.length_a   1.000
_cell.length_b   1.000
_cell.length_c   1.000
_cell.angle_alpha   90.00
_cell.angle_beta   90.00
_cell.angle_gamma   90.00
#
_symmetry.space_group_name_H-M   'P 1'
#
loop_
_entity.id
_entity.type
_entity.pdbx_description
1 polymer ?
#
loop_
_entity_poly.entity_id
_entity_poly.type
_entity_poly.pdbx_seq_one_letter_code
_entity_poly.pdbx_strand_id
1 'polypeptide(L)'
;MEYLEKFMSFNKDGKKVLPLKVFEINGGFIVGVYQGLISKYDILIKYRQNVRDPWTRIRTPKHIHWTADILIKLYADREKTQEFLDFLINVWNQTKPFKNNEEREKFLSIENLLYVNQKEICRLAQIKNFLNFLLSADYLFSSSFEII
;
A
#
# COMPACT_ATOMS: atom_id res chain seq x y z
N MET A 1 -5.80 -16.17 -7.30
CA MET A 1 -5.22 -14.88 -7.77
C MET A 1 -5.78 -14.44 -9.12
N GLU A 2 -5.95 -15.34 -10.11
CA GLU A 2 -6.55 -15.06 -11.44
C GLU A 2 -7.92 -14.34 -11.43
N TYR A 3 -8.71 -14.52 -10.37
CA TYR A 3 -10.06 -13.95 -10.27
C TYR A 3 -10.08 -12.41 -10.14
N LEU A 4 -9.13 -11.83 -9.40
CA LEU A 4 -9.10 -10.38 -9.15
C LEU A 4 -8.62 -9.57 -10.36
N GLU A 5 -7.79 -10.19 -11.22
CA GLU A 5 -7.29 -9.56 -12.45
C GLU A 5 -8.40 -9.34 -13.46
N LYS A 6 -9.35 -10.29 -13.57
CA LYS A 6 -10.53 -10.14 -14.43
C LYS A 6 -11.34 -8.90 -14.06
N PHE A 7 -11.45 -8.64 -12.77
CA PHE A 7 -12.18 -7.52 -12.21
C PHE A 7 -11.50 -6.16 -12.35
N MET A 8 -10.20 -6.18 -12.59
CA MET A 8 -9.37 -5.01 -12.83
C MET A 8 -8.95 -4.91 -14.31
N SER A 9 -9.49 -5.76 -15.18
CA SER A 9 -9.28 -5.65 -16.63
C SER A 9 -10.30 -4.69 -17.24
N PHE A 10 -9.88 -3.86 -18.20
CA PHE A 10 -10.79 -2.96 -18.91
C PHE A 10 -10.38 -2.76 -20.36
N ASN A 11 -11.32 -2.35 -21.20
CA ASN A 11 -11.02 -1.98 -22.59
C ASN A 11 -10.71 -0.49 -22.67
N LYS A 12 -9.64 -0.14 -23.37
CA LYS A 12 -9.27 1.22 -23.72
C LYS A 12 -8.83 1.24 -25.18
N ASP A 13 -9.46 2.10 -25.99
CA ASP A 13 -9.15 2.27 -27.42
C ASP A 13 -9.16 0.93 -28.20
N GLY A 14 -10.16 0.08 -27.91
CA GLY A 14 -10.30 -1.25 -28.53
C GLY A 14 -9.33 -2.32 -28.04
N LYS A 15 -8.40 -1.98 -27.13
CA LYS A 15 -7.43 -2.92 -26.56
C LYS A 15 -7.80 -3.28 -25.12
N LYS A 16 -7.69 -4.56 -24.78
CA LYS A 16 -7.86 -5.04 -23.41
C LYS A 16 -6.60 -4.72 -22.61
N VAL A 17 -6.76 -3.93 -21.56
CA VAL A 17 -5.71 -3.57 -20.62
C VAL A 17 -5.78 -4.51 -19.43
N LEU A 18 -4.68 -5.22 -19.18
CA LEU A 18 -4.52 -6.14 -18.06
C LEU A 18 -3.63 -5.51 -16.97
N PRO A 19 -3.93 -5.74 -15.68
CA PRO A 19 -3.05 -5.30 -14.61
C PRO A 19 -1.75 -6.13 -14.59
N LEU A 20 -0.64 -5.49 -14.28
CA LEU A 20 0.63 -6.12 -13.93
C LEU A 20 0.57 -6.78 -12.54
N LYS A 21 -0.19 -6.18 -11.62
CA LYS A 21 -0.40 -6.68 -10.27
C LYS A 21 -1.73 -6.20 -9.71
N VAL A 22 -2.36 -7.03 -8.89
CA VAL A 22 -3.60 -6.70 -8.19
C VAL A 22 -3.46 -7.00 -6.71
N PHE A 23 -3.98 -6.10 -5.89
CA PHE A 23 -4.02 -6.19 -4.44
C PHE A 23 -5.45 -6.01 -3.95
N GLU A 24 -5.88 -6.85 -3.03
CA GLU A 24 -7.10 -6.65 -2.27
C GLU A 24 -6.73 -5.99 -0.93
N ILE A 25 -7.41 -4.90 -0.60
CA ILE A 25 -7.16 -4.14 0.62
C ILE A 25 -8.41 -4.22 1.49
N ASN A 26 -8.28 -4.87 2.65
CA ASN A 26 -9.30 -4.96 3.69
C ASN A 26 -10.68 -5.44 3.20
N GLY A 27 -10.74 -6.25 2.14
CA GLY A 27 -11.99 -6.79 1.55
C GLY A 27 -12.92 -5.78 0.86
N GLY A 28 -12.70 -4.47 1.07
CA GLY A 28 -13.53 -3.39 0.52
C GLY A 28 -12.96 -2.74 -0.74
N PHE A 29 -11.69 -2.99 -1.05
CA PHE A 29 -10.97 -2.31 -2.13
C PHE A 29 -10.15 -3.29 -2.94
N ILE A 30 -10.08 -3.03 -4.24
CA ILE A 30 -9.12 -3.69 -5.13
C ILE A 30 -8.29 -2.61 -5.82
N VAL A 31 -6.98 -2.74 -5.75
CA VAL A 31 -5.99 -1.86 -6.39
C VAL A 31 -5.28 -2.63 -7.49
N GLY A 32 -5.26 -2.07 -8.69
CA GLY A 32 -4.60 -2.60 -9.87
C GLY A 32 -3.46 -1.69 -10.30
N VAL A 33 -2.33 -2.31 -10.64
CA VAL A 33 -1.12 -1.67 -11.15
C VAL A 33 -1.00 -1.99 -12.63
N TYR A 34 -0.73 -1.00 -13.47
CA TYR A 34 -0.64 -1.15 -14.92
C TYR A 34 0.60 -0.44 -15.45
N GLN A 35 1.07 -0.88 -16.63
CA GLN A 35 2.08 -0.14 -17.38
C GLN A 35 1.49 1.19 -17.85
N GLY A 36 2.18 2.29 -17.52
CA GLY A 36 1.87 3.63 -18.01
C GLY A 36 2.36 3.86 -19.44
N LEU A 37 2.14 5.07 -19.96
CA LEU A 37 2.45 5.41 -21.36
C LEU A 37 3.68 6.32 -21.51
N ILE A 38 4.15 6.92 -20.42
CA ILE A 38 5.21 7.94 -20.46
C ILE A 38 6.59 7.28 -20.64
N SER A 39 6.82 6.13 -20.02
CA SER A 39 8.09 5.39 -20.14
C SER A 39 7.92 3.91 -19.80
N LYS A 40 8.96 3.10 -20.04
CA LYS A 40 9.01 1.70 -19.59
C LYS A 40 8.90 1.51 -18.07
N TYR A 41 9.13 2.55 -17.28
CA TYR A 41 9.01 2.53 -15.82
C TYR A 41 7.80 3.31 -15.31
N ASP A 42 6.99 3.86 -16.22
CA ASP A 42 5.77 4.55 -15.86
C ASP A 42 4.74 3.54 -15.35
N ILE A 43 4.11 3.86 -14.22
CA ILE A 43 3.14 2.99 -13.56
C ILE A 43 1.86 3.77 -13.39
N LEU A 44 0.75 3.16 -13.81
CA LEU A 44 -0.58 3.67 -13.58
C LEU A 44 -1.26 2.85 -12.48
N ILE A 45 -1.80 3.53 -11.48
CA ILE A 45 -2.57 2.91 -10.40
C ILE A 45 -4.06 3.20 -10.62
N LYS A 46 -4.89 2.17 -10.50
CA LYS A 46 -6.35 2.30 -10.47
C LYS A 46 -6.92 1.49 -9.32
N TYR A 47 -8.10 1.87 -8.87
CA TYR A 47 -8.81 1.21 -7.79
C TYR A 47 -10.29 1.06 -8.09
N ARG A 48 -10.93 0.16 -7.36
CA ARG A 48 -12.39 0.10 -7.22
C ARG A 48 -12.76 -0.33 -5.81
N GLN A 49 -13.97 0.00 -5.42
CA GLN A 49 -14.52 -0.26 -4.09
C GLN A 49 -15.74 -1.17 -4.17
N ASN A 50 -15.91 -2.00 -3.13
CA ASN A 50 -17.12 -2.76 -2.87
C ASN A 50 -18.05 -1.95 -1.96
N VAL A 51 -18.73 -0.94 -2.53
CA VAL A 51 -19.63 -0.07 -1.75
C VAL A 51 -21.08 -0.59 -1.79
N ARG A 52 -21.44 -1.27 -2.88
CA ARG A 52 -22.72 -1.94 -3.13
C ARG A 52 -22.44 -3.05 -4.13
N ASP A 53 -23.03 -4.23 -3.99
CA ASP A 53 -22.97 -5.22 -5.07
C ASP A 53 -23.81 -4.69 -6.24
N PRO A 54 -23.25 -4.49 -7.46
CA PRO A 54 -21.92 -4.86 -7.94
C PRO A 54 -20.80 -3.81 -7.72
N TRP A 55 -19.55 -4.31 -7.68
CA TRP A 55 -18.32 -3.50 -7.61
C TRP A 55 -18.37 -2.21 -8.42
N THR A 56 -17.86 -1.13 -7.83
CA THR A 56 -17.81 0.18 -8.49
C THR A 56 -16.89 0.17 -9.71
N ARG A 57 -17.10 1.14 -10.61
CA ARG A 57 -16.27 1.34 -11.81
C ARG A 57 -14.81 1.55 -11.42
N ILE A 58 -13.89 1.00 -12.22
CA ILE A 58 -12.44 1.22 -12.05
C ILE A 58 -12.14 2.72 -12.22
N ARG A 59 -11.54 3.33 -11.21
CA ARG A 59 -11.16 4.75 -11.20
C ARG A 59 -9.66 4.91 -11.04
N THR A 60 -9.13 5.99 -11.61
CA THR A 60 -7.80 6.49 -11.22
C THR A 60 -7.98 7.34 -9.96
N PRO A 61 -7.13 7.18 -8.93
CA PRO A 61 -7.13 8.08 -7.78
C PRO A 61 -7.04 9.54 -8.25
N LYS A 62 -7.96 10.38 -7.79
CA LYS A 62 -7.92 11.81 -8.12
C LYS A 62 -7.07 12.53 -7.07
N HIS A 63 -6.12 13.35 -7.52
CA HIS A 63 -5.27 14.16 -6.64
C HIS A 63 -6.09 15.06 -5.71
N ILE A 64 -7.27 15.52 -6.15
CA ILE A 64 -8.16 16.36 -5.32
C ILE A 64 -8.64 15.66 -4.04
N HIS A 65 -8.77 14.33 -4.03
CA HIS A 65 -9.18 13.62 -2.81
C HIS A 65 -8.07 13.67 -1.76
N TRP A 66 -6.80 13.58 -2.18
CA TRP A 66 -5.66 13.77 -1.27
C TRP A 66 -5.64 15.18 -0.70
N THR A 67 -5.88 16.19 -1.54
CA THR A 67 -5.96 17.58 -1.08
C THR A 67 -7.08 17.77 -0.04
N ALA A 68 -8.29 17.27 -0.33
CA ALA A 68 -9.41 17.38 0.59
C ALA A 68 -9.15 16.64 1.92
N ASP A 69 -8.58 15.45 1.86
CA ASP A 69 -8.22 14.65 3.04
C ASP A 69 -7.17 15.35 3.91
N ILE A 70 -6.13 15.92 3.31
CA ILE A 70 -5.12 16.71 4.04
C ILE A 70 -5.76 17.94 4.71
N LEU A 71 -6.67 18.65 4.03
CA LEU A 71 -7.36 19.81 4.61
C LEU A 71 -8.22 19.42 5.82
N ILE A 72 -8.96 18.32 5.73
CA ILE A 72 -9.76 17.79 6.86
C ILE A 72 -8.85 17.43 8.03
N LYS A 73 -7.73 16.75 7.76
CA LYS A 73 -6.75 16.38 8.79
C LYS A 73 -6.09 17.60 9.43
N LEU A 74 -5.76 18.62 8.65
CA LEU A 74 -5.18 19.87 9.14
C LEU A 74 -6.14 20.62 10.08
N TYR A 75 -7.45 20.54 9.82
CA TYR A 75 -8.48 21.08 10.70
C TYR A 75 -8.62 20.25 11.99
N ALA A 76 -8.49 18.93 11.91
CA ALA A 76 -8.62 18.03 13.06
C ALA A 76 -7.40 18.05 14.00
N ASP A 77 -6.19 18.00 13.44
CA ASP A 77 -4.93 18.01 14.18
C ASP A 77 -3.84 18.63 13.29
N ARG A 78 -3.64 19.94 13.48
CA ARG A 78 -2.72 20.72 12.65
C ARG A 78 -1.27 20.28 12.81
N GLU A 79 -0.83 20.04 14.03
CA GLU A 79 0.57 19.73 14.33
C GLU A 79 0.96 18.40 13.72
N LYS A 80 0.20 17.32 13.98
CA LYS A 80 0.51 16.01 13.39
C LYS A 80 0.37 15.98 11.88
N THR A 81 -0.60 16.71 11.34
CA THR A 81 -0.75 16.80 9.88
C THR A 81 0.44 17.51 9.25
N GLN A 82 0.95 18.58 9.89
CA GLN A 82 2.15 19.26 9.42
C GLN A 82 3.39 18.36 9.50
N GLU A 83 3.60 17.65 10.62
CA GLU A 83 4.68 16.68 10.75
C GLU A 83 4.63 15.60 9.66
N PHE A 84 3.43 15.11 9.36
CA PHE A 84 3.22 14.13 8.28
C PHE A 84 3.54 14.72 6.90
N LEU A 85 3.13 15.97 6.62
CA LEU A 85 3.46 16.64 5.36
C LEU A 85 4.96 16.89 5.22
N ASP A 86 5.61 17.35 6.29
CA ASP A 86 7.06 17.58 6.32
C ASP A 86 7.83 16.27 6.10
N PHE A 87 7.35 15.17 6.70
CA PHE A 87 7.86 13.83 6.41
C PHE A 87 7.76 13.48 4.91
N LEU A 88 6.59 13.68 4.28
CA LEU A 88 6.39 13.38 2.86
C LEU A 88 7.28 14.25 1.96
N ILE A 89 7.40 15.54 2.27
CA ILE A 89 8.28 16.48 1.54
C ILE A 89 9.73 16.04 1.67
N ASN A 90 10.17 15.64 2.87
CA ASN A 90 11.51 15.15 3.08
C ASN A 90 11.78 13.87 2.28
N VAL A 91 10.85 12.91 2.27
CA VAL A 91 10.96 11.70 1.43
C VAL A 91 11.07 12.08 -0.05
N TRP A 92 10.24 13.00 -0.54
CA TRP A 92 10.30 13.46 -1.92
C TRP A 92 11.67 14.06 -2.27
N ASN A 93 12.19 14.96 -1.43
CA ASN A 93 13.46 15.63 -1.66
C ASN A 93 14.67 14.69 -1.59
N GLN A 94 14.57 13.62 -0.79
CA GLN A 94 15.63 12.62 -0.66
C GLN A 94 15.57 11.54 -1.74
N THR A 95 14.43 11.34 -2.38
CA THR A 95 14.25 10.31 -3.41
C THR A 95 14.96 10.74 -4.70
N LYS A 96 15.97 9.97 -5.11
CA LYS A 96 16.69 10.19 -6.36
C LYS A 96 16.27 9.15 -7.41
N PRO A 97 16.01 9.55 -8.66
CA PRO A 97 15.78 8.59 -9.73
C PRO A 97 17.05 7.79 -10.00
N PHE A 98 16.89 6.51 -10.34
CA PHE A 98 18.02 5.68 -10.78
C PHE A 98 18.57 6.20 -12.11
N LYS A 99 19.90 6.24 -12.24
CA LYS A 99 20.57 6.73 -13.45
C LYS A 99 20.68 5.65 -14.53
N ASN A 100 20.73 4.38 -14.14
CA ASN A 100 20.83 3.25 -15.07
C ASN A 100 20.25 1.96 -14.49
N ASN A 101 20.17 0.91 -15.32
CA ASN A 101 19.62 -0.39 -14.94
C ASN A 101 20.45 -1.10 -13.85
N GLU A 102 21.77 -1.00 -13.89
CA GLU A 102 22.66 -1.66 -12.94
C GLU A 102 22.46 -1.10 -11.53
N GLU A 103 22.39 0.23 -11.39
CA GLU A 103 22.08 0.90 -10.13
C GLU A 103 20.71 0.44 -9.58
N ARG A 104 19.71 0.34 -10.45
CA ARG A 104 18.37 -0.15 -10.08
C ARG A 104 18.40 -1.61 -9.63
N GLU A 105 19.04 -2.50 -10.37
CA GLU A 105 19.09 -3.94 -10.06
C GLU A 105 19.82 -4.18 -8.74
N LYS A 106 20.94 -3.48 -8.52
CA LYS A 106 21.66 -3.53 -7.26
C LYS A 106 20.82 -2.97 -6.10
N PHE A 107 20.13 -1.85 -6.31
CA PHE A 107 19.34 -1.23 -5.24
C PHE A 107 18.10 -2.05 -4.87
N LEU A 108 17.43 -2.63 -5.88
CA LEU A 108 16.21 -3.44 -5.72
C LEU A 108 16.50 -4.93 -5.49
N SER A 109 17.75 -5.35 -5.34
CA SER A 109 18.07 -6.73 -4.99
C SER A 109 17.48 -7.07 -3.62
N ILE A 110 17.06 -8.32 -3.45
CA ILE A 110 16.44 -8.76 -2.19
C ILE A 110 17.44 -8.57 -1.04
N GLU A 111 18.71 -8.87 -1.27
CA GLU A 111 19.78 -8.71 -0.27
C GLU A 111 19.91 -7.26 0.18
N ASN A 112 19.94 -6.31 -0.77
CA ASN A 112 20.08 -4.90 -0.45
C ASN A 112 18.82 -4.36 0.24
N LEU A 113 17.63 -4.75 -0.22
CA LEU A 113 16.36 -4.37 0.42
C LEU A 113 16.27 -4.88 1.86
N LEU A 114 16.68 -6.12 2.12
CA LEU A 114 16.74 -6.69 3.47
C LEU A 114 17.78 -5.97 4.35
N TYR A 115 18.94 -5.65 3.79
CA TYR A 115 20.02 -4.96 4.49
C TYR A 115 19.61 -3.53 4.88
N VAL A 116 19.12 -2.73 3.92
CA VAL A 116 18.74 -1.33 4.16
C VAL A 116 17.57 -1.22 5.14
N ASN A 117 16.62 -2.17 5.09
CA ASN A 117 15.45 -2.18 5.97
C ASN A 117 15.64 -3.02 7.24
N GLN A 118 16.84 -3.54 7.50
CA GLN A 118 17.08 -4.51 8.58
C GLN A 118 16.60 -4.02 9.94
N LYS A 119 16.86 -2.74 10.27
CA LYS A 119 16.42 -2.13 11.54
C LYS A 119 14.90 -2.15 11.69
N GLU A 120 14.17 -1.79 10.65
CA GLU A 120 12.71 -1.74 10.68
C GLU A 120 12.11 -3.14 10.66
N ILE A 121 12.70 -4.08 9.91
CA ILE A 121 12.31 -5.50 9.93
C ILE A 121 12.46 -6.07 11.34
N CYS A 122 13.58 -5.80 12.03
CA CYS A 122 13.79 -6.22 13.41
C CYS A 122 12.75 -5.61 14.36
N ARG A 123 12.45 -4.31 14.22
CA ARG A 123 11.42 -3.63 15.03
C ARG A 123 10.04 -4.26 14.85
N LEU A 124 9.64 -4.52 13.61
CA LEU A 124 8.34 -5.14 13.30
C LEU A 124 8.27 -6.59 13.79
N ALA A 125 9.36 -7.35 13.71
CA ALA A 125 9.43 -8.71 14.26
C ALA A 125 9.26 -8.73 15.78
N GLN A 126 9.87 -7.78 16.49
CA GLN A 126 9.68 -7.63 17.94
C GLN A 126 8.23 -7.30 18.30
N ILE A 127 7.60 -6.37 17.59
CA ILE A 127 6.18 -6.03 17.80
C ILE A 127 5.29 -7.24 17.55
N LYS A 128 5.52 -7.98 16.46
CA LYS A 128 4.77 -9.21 16.15
C LYS A 128 4.91 -10.26 17.25
N ASN A 129 6.13 -10.48 17.76
CA ASN A 129 6.38 -11.40 18.86
C ASN A 129 5.68 -10.96 20.15
N PHE A 130 5.70 -9.66 20.45
CA PHE A 130 5.00 -9.09 21.60
C PHE A 130 3.48 -9.25 21.49
N LEU A 131 2.90 -8.96 20.31
CA LEU A 131 1.47 -9.15 20.06
C LEU A 131 1.07 -10.63 20.17
N ASN A 132 1.85 -11.55 19.61
CA ASN A 132 1.61 -12.99 19.73
C ASN A 132 1.69 -13.47 21.19
N PHE A 133 2.62 -12.93 21.98
CA PHE A 133 2.71 -13.19 23.40
C PHE A 133 1.45 -12.75 24.14
N LEU A 134 0.98 -11.51 23.91
CA LEU A 134 -0.25 -11.00 24.52
C LEU A 134 -1.48 -11.84 24.15
N LEU A 135 -1.64 -12.19 22.87
CA LEU A 135 -2.74 -13.05 22.41
C LEU A 135 -2.69 -14.45 23.05
N SER A 136 -1.49 -15.00 23.26
CA SER A 136 -1.33 -16.29 23.95
C SER A 136 -1.64 -16.19 25.46
N ALA A 137 -1.35 -15.05 26.09
CA ALA A 137 -1.64 -14.80 27.49
C ALA A 137 -3.15 -14.59 27.73
N ASP A 138 -3.84 -13.88 26.83
CA ASP A 138 -5.30 -13.70 26.88
C ASP A 138 -6.04 -15.03 26.69
N TYR A 139 -5.53 -15.91 25.81
CA TYR A 139 -6.09 -17.26 25.64
C TYR A 139 -5.94 -18.12 26.91
N LEU A 140 -4.79 -18.02 27.60
CA LEU A 140 -4.55 -18.70 28.88
C LEU A 140 -5.45 -18.15 30.01
N PHE A 141 -5.66 -16.83 30.07
CA PHE A 141 -6.59 -16.21 31.01
C PHE A 141 -8.04 -16.62 30.75
N SER A 142 -8.48 -16.68 29.49
CA SER A 142 -9.84 -17.12 29.13
C SER A 142 -10.08 -18.60 29.47
N SER A 143 -9.09 -19.48 29.25
CA SER A 143 -9.20 -20.90 29.58
C SER A 143 -9.21 -21.21 31.09
N SER A 144 -8.80 -20.24 31.91
CA SER A 144 -8.78 -20.38 33.38
C SER A 144 -10.12 -20.02 34.03
N PHE A 145 -11.04 -19.40 33.29
CA PHE A 145 -12.39 -19.04 33.77
C PHE A 145 -13.49 -20.02 33.33
N GLU A 146 -13.18 -21.03 32.51
CA GLU A 146 -14.11 -22.10 32.11
C GLU A 146 -14.01 -23.37 33.00
N ILE A 147 -13.22 -23.35 34.08
CA ILE A 147 -13.07 -24.48 35.05
C ILE A 147 -13.59 -24.09 36.45
N ILE A 148 -14.62 -23.25 36.56
CA ILE A 148 -15.38 -23.05 37.81
C ILE A 148 -16.85 -23.34 37.56
#